data_AF-A0A3E0K7P6-F1
#
_entry.id   AF-A0A3E0K7P6-F1
#
_cell.length_a   1.000
_cell.length_b   1.000
_cell.length_c   1.000
_cell.angle_alpha   90.00
_cell.angle_beta   90.00
_cell.angle_gamma   90.00
#
_symmetry.space_group_name_H-M   'P 1'
#
loop_
_entity.id
_entity.type
_entity.pdbx_description
1 polymer ?
#
loop_
_entity_poly.entity_id
_entity_poly.type
_entity_poly.pdbx_seq_one_letter_code
_entity_poly.pdbx_strand_id
1 'polypeptide(L)'
;MALFLGKRLLLSKSLYISLGFGLFLSLYHVKAEIIPQLLWLTLGLQKNQGIDFTPYSEWFGTGLSVLSSVFFITLPILASLPFSDTYLKDRQTGYFTAILSKGKTGRYFAGLYFYNFLAAALISAIPLLVNLYFSFMILPDVKPDPIVNNRLYLSPDATFFQPLYYSYPLLHIFFYILLVALFSGMFASLSLSLSFYVNNRFLALTGSFLIVMVLTLVLQGFGKYGWVPSDFLRQFATDSVSFPVAAAIFLTGMLASAAAYLYGVKKLVIP
;
A
#
# COMPACT_ATOMS: atom_id res chain seq x y z
N MET A 1 3.43 26.29 7.77
CA MET A 1 2.65 25.61 6.73
C MET A 1 2.67 24.11 6.91
N ALA A 2 3.85 23.49 7.03
CA ALA A 2 3.98 22.06 7.27
C ALA A 2 3.22 21.57 8.53
N LEU A 3 3.48 22.18 9.69
CA LEU A 3 2.74 21.89 10.95
C LEU A 3 1.22 22.04 10.84
N PHE A 4 0.73 22.95 9.99
CA PHE A 4 -0.70 23.16 9.78
C PHE A 4 -1.33 22.02 8.98
N LEU A 5 -0.70 21.63 7.86
CA LEU A 5 -1.16 20.51 7.02
C LEU A 5 -1.06 19.18 7.78
N GLY A 6 -0.01 18.98 8.58
CA GLY A 6 0.13 17.80 9.44
C GLY A 6 -1.01 17.70 10.48
N LYS A 7 -1.32 18.78 11.19
CA LYS A 7 -2.47 18.80 12.12
C LYS A 7 -3.79 18.53 11.41
N ARG A 8 -3.99 19.11 10.22
CA ARG A 8 -5.19 18.91 9.41
C ARG A 8 -5.34 17.45 8.95
N LEU A 9 -4.25 16.81 8.55
CA LEU A 9 -4.22 15.39 8.19
C LEU A 9 -4.69 14.53 9.37
N LEU A 10 -4.13 14.74 10.56
CA LEU A 10 -4.47 14.00 11.77
C LEU A 10 -5.92 14.22 12.24
N LEU A 11 -6.54 15.34 11.89
CA LEU A 11 -7.95 15.62 12.21
C LEU A 11 -8.92 15.14 11.13
N SER A 12 -8.43 14.60 10.01
CA SER A 12 -9.28 14.20 8.89
C SER A 12 -10.00 12.88 9.16
N LYS A 13 -11.34 12.88 9.08
CA LYS A 13 -12.14 11.64 9.24
C LYS A 13 -11.77 10.57 8.21
N SER A 14 -11.46 10.98 6.98
CA SER A 14 -11.07 10.07 5.88
C SER A 14 -9.80 9.27 6.18
N LEU A 15 -8.83 9.84 6.91
CA LEU A 15 -7.63 9.12 7.36
C LEU A 15 -8.03 7.94 8.25
N TYR A 16 -8.86 8.18 9.27
CA TYR A 16 -9.29 7.15 10.20
C TYR A 16 -10.18 6.08 9.55
N ILE A 17 -11.02 6.45 8.58
CA ILE A 17 -11.82 5.49 7.82
C ILE A 17 -10.90 4.55 7.02
N SER A 18 -9.92 5.10 6.31
CA SER A 18 -9.01 4.32 5.47
C SER A 18 -8.11 3.42 6.31
N LEU A 19 -7.54 3.97 7.38
CA LEU A 19 -6.72 3.21 8.34
C LEU A 19 -7.54 2.14 9.05
N GLY A 20 -8.77 2.48 9.47
CA GLY A 20 -9.70 1.56 10.12
C GLY A 20 -10.09 0.39 9.23
N PHE A 21 -10.30 0.62 7.93
CA PHE A 21 -10.58 -0.45 6.97
C PHE A 21 -9.38 -1.40 6.82
N GLY A 22 -8.17 -0.87 6.66
CA GLY A 22 -6.95 -1.70 6.59
C GLY A 22 -6.73 -2.50 7.88
N LEU A 23 -6.87 -1.86 9.04
CA LEU A 23 -6.76 -2.51 10.35
C LEU A 23 -7.83 -3.57 10.55
N PHE A 24 -9.06 -3.33 10.11
CA PHE A 24 -10.13 -4.30 10.20
C PHE A 24 -9.79 -5.58 9.41
N LEU A 25 -9.35 -5.46 8.16
CA LEU A 25 -8.94 -6.63 7.36
C LEU A 25 -7.75 -7.37 8.00
N SER A 26 -6.75 -6.61 8.45
CA SER A 26 -5.54 -7.13 9.10
C SER A 26 -5.85 -7.89 10.39
N LEU A 27 -6.67 -7.33 11.28
CA LEU A 27 -7.04 -7.98 12.54
C LEU A 27 -8.02 -9.12 12.34
N TYR A 28 -8.94 -9.00 11.37
CA TYR A 28 -9.85 -10.08 11.03
C TYR A 28 -9.09 -11.27 10.45
N HIS A 29 -8.04 -11.05 9.66
CA HIS A 29 -7.12 -12.10 9.22
C HIS A 29 -6.45 -12.82 10.38
N VAL A 30 -5.93 -12.08 11.38
CA VAL A 30 -5.36 -12.71 12.60
C VAL A 30 -6.40 -13.62 13.26
N LYS A 31 -7.61 -13.11 13.46
CA LYS A 31 -8.69 -13.85 14.14
C LYS A 31 -9.15 -15.08 13.34
N ALA A 32 -9.35 -14.92 12.03
CA ALA A 32 -10.01 -15.91 11.20
C ALA A 32 -9.05 -16.97 10.64
N GLU A 33 -7.78 -16.62 10.44
CA GLU A 33 -6.81 -17.51 9.80
C GLU A 33 -5.68 -17.90 10.76
N ILE A 34 -5.04 -16.93 11.44
CA ILE A 34 -3.88 -17.21 12.29
C ILE A 34 -4.27 -17.92 13.61
N ILE A 35 -5.33 -17.48 14.30
CA ILE A 35 -5.73 -18.11 15.57
C ILE A 35 -6.10 -19.59 15.39
N PRO A 36 -6.90 -19.98 14.38
CA PRO A 36 -7.19 -21.40 14.13
C PRO A 36 -5.95 -22.24 13.82
N GLN A 37 -4.87 -21.65 13.28
CA GLN A 37 -3.62 -22.36 12.99
C GLN A 37 -2.93 -22.90 14.24
N LEU A 38 -3.15 -22.34 15.44
CA LEU A 38 -2.59 -22.91 16.68
C LEU A 38 -3.09 -24.34 16.94
N LEU A 39 -4.36 -24.63 16.60
CA LEU A 39 -4.90 -25.98 16.77
C LEU A 39 -4.18 -26.96 15.82
N TRP A 40 -4.01 -26.57 14.56
CA TRP A 40 -3.31 -27.38 13.57
C TRP A 40 -1.83 -27.58 13.93
N LEU A 41 -1.19 -26.55 14.47
CA LEU A 41 0.19 -26.62 14.96
C LEU A 41 0.32 -27.61 16.13
N THR A 42 -0.56 -27.54 17.13
CA THR A 42 -0.51 -28.46 18.28
C THR A 42 -0.79 -29.91 17.89
N LEU A 43 -1.75 -30.15 16.99
CA LEU A 43 -2.03 -31.48 16.44
C LEU A 43 -0.88 -32.02 15.57
N GLY A 44 -0.24 -31.16 14.78
CA GLY A 44 0.93 -31.54 13.98
C GLY A 44 2.11 -31.95 14.85
N LEU A 45 2.42 -31.17 15.88
CA LEU A 45 3.47 -31.48 16.84
C LEU A 45 3.20 -32.80 17.60
N GLN A 46 1.94 -33.09 17.96
CA GLN A 46 1.56 -34.37 18.56
C GLN A 46 1.80 -35.57 17.63
N LYS A 47 1.76 -35.36 16.32
CA LYS A 47 2.02 -36.38 15.29
C LYS A 47 3.49 -36.43 14.85
N ASN A 48 4.40 -35.77 15.58
CA ASN A 48 5.81 -35.58 15.18
C ASN A 48 5.97 -34.94 13.79
N GLN A 49 5.01 -34.12 13.37
CA GLN A 49 5.16 -33.27 12.18
C GLN A 49 5.93 -31.99 12.57
N GLY A 50 6.66 -31.43 11.61
CA GLY A 50 7.44 -30.20 11.79
C GLY A 50 6.57 -28.97 12.07
N ILE A 51 7.23 -27.82 12.27
CA ILE A 51 6.55 -26.53 12.42
C ILE A 51 6.34 -25.94 11.04
N ASP A 52 5.09 -25.97 10.56
CA ASP A 52 4.72 -25.49 9.22
C ASP A 52 4.19 -24.03 9.22
N PHE A 53 3.60 -23.58 10.33
CA PHE A 53 3.01 -22.25 10.46
C PHE A 53 3.95 -21.31 11.20
N THR A 54 4.40 -20.26 10.51
CA THR A 54 5.31 -19.25 11.06
C THR A 54 4.81 -17.85 10.71
N PRO A 55 5.23 -16.81 11.44
CA PRO A 55 4.93 -15.43 11.07
C PRO A 55 5.34 -15.11 9.62
N TYR A 56 6.39 -15.75 9.11
CA TYR A 56 6.94 -15.49 7.78
C TYR A 56 6.19 -16.15 6.62
N SER A 57 5.45 -17.23 6.91
CA SER A 57 4.63 -17.95 5.92
C SER A 57 3.18 -17.50 5.92
N GLU A 58 2.69 -16.95 7.04
CA GLU A 58 1.25 -16.71 7.26
C GLU A 58 0.90 -15.24 7.53
N TRP A 59 1.85 -14.31 7.66
CA TRP A 59 1.48 -12.88 7.84
C TRP A 59 0.67 -12.34 6.64
N PHE A 60 -0.09 -11.27 6.89
CA PHE A 60 -1.04 -10.70 5.94
C PHE A 60 -0.42 -10.27 4.60
N GLY A 61 0.85 -9.86 4.59
CA GLY A 61 1.54 -9.45 3.36
C GLY A 61 1.90 -10.60 2.42
N THR A 62 1.70 -11.85 2.83
CA THR A 62 1.89 -13.04 1.96
C THR A 62 1.02 -12.96 0.71
N GLY A 63 -0.21 -12.46 0.84
CA GLY A 63 -1.14 -12.35 -0.28
C GLY A 63 -1.99 -13.59 -0.53
N LEU A 64 -1.82 -14.65 0.26
CA LEU A 64 -2.53 -15.93 0.11
C LEU A 64 -3.99 -15.84 0.59
N SER A 65 -4.25 -15.04 1.62
CA SER A 65 -5.60 -14.79 2.12
C SER A 65 -6.42 -13.96 1.13
N VAL A 66 -7.72 -14.29 1.04
CA VAL A 66 -8.70 -13.45 0.33
C VAL A 66 -8.76 -12.04 0.93
N LEU A 67 -8.61 -11.90 2.25
CA LEU A 67 -8.62 -10.60 2.93
C LEU A 67 -7.41 -9.75 2.53
N SER A 68 -6.25 -10.39 2.38
CA SER A 68 -5.05 -9.76 1.87
C SER A 68 -5.23 -9.32 0.42
N SER A 69 -5.79 -10.19 -0.42
CA SER A 69 -6.10 -9.86 -1.81
C SER A 69 -7.02 -8.64 -1.94
N VAL A 70 -8.08 -8.57 -1.11
CA VAL A 70 -8.98 -7.40 -1.06
C VAL A 70 -8.23 -6.14 -0.65
N PHE A 71 -7.34 -6.22 0.34
CA PHE A 71 -6.52 -5.09 0.76
C PHE A 71 -5.62 -4.57 -0.38
N PHE A 72 -4.90 -5.45 -1.08
CA PHE A 72 -4.01 -5.04 -2.18
C PHE A 72 -4.77 -4.46 -3.39
N ILE A 73 -5.95 -4.99 -3.72
CA ILE A 73 -6.79 -4.47 -4.81
C ILE A 73 -7.39 -3.11 -4.45
N THR A 74 -7.81 -2.92 -3.20
CA THR A 74 -8.40 -1.66 -2.72
C THR A 74 -7.35 -0.63 -2.27
N LEU A 75 -6.07 -1.00 -2.24
CA LEU A 75 -4.99 -0.13 -1.80
C LEU A 75 -4.96 1.24 -2.51
N PRO A 76 -5.14 1.35 -3.84
CA PRO A 76 -5.07 2.65 -4.52
C PRO A 76 -6.15 3.65 -4.05
N ILE A 77 -7.35 3.17 -3.72
CA ILE A 77 -8.44 4.02 -3.21
C ILE A 77 -8.25 4.34 -1.73
N LEU A 78 -7.79 3.38 -0.92
CA LEU A 78 -7.49 3.62 0.50
C LEU A 78 -6.37 4.66 0.67
N ALA A 79 -5.37 4.61 -0.21
CA ALA A 79 -4.25 5.54 -0.24
C ALA A 79 -4.68 6.99 -0.52
N SER A 80 -5.67 7.20 -1.39
CA SER A 80 -6.06 8.53 -1.88
C SER A 80 -7.06 9.26 -0.96
N LEU A 81 -7.93 8.52 -0.27
CA LEU A 81 -8.99 9.03 0.61
C LEU A 81 -8.59 10.13 1.62
N PRO A 82 -7.42 10.11 2.28
CA PRO A 82 -7.12 11.03 3.38
C PRO A 82 -6.91 12.47 2.91
N PHE A 83 -6.19 12.65 1.80
CA PHE A 83 -5.61 13.95 1.47
C PHE A 83 -5.72 14.35 0.00
N SER A 84 -6.10 13.44 -0.92
CA SER A 84 -6.12 13.73 -2.35
C SER A 84 -7.17 14.77 -2.77
N ASP A 85 -8.22 14.99 -1.97
CA ASP A 85 -9.26 16.00 -2.24
C ASP A 85 -9.05 17.34 -1.49
N THR A 86 -7.94 17.48 -0.75
CA THR A 86 -7.67 18.64 0.11
C THR A 86 -7.63 19.95 -0.69
N TYR A 87 -7.02 19.94 -1.87
CA TYR A 87 -7.00 21.11 -2.74
C TYR A 87 -8.42 21.52 -3.17
N LEU A 88 -9.26 20.56 -3.59
CA LEU A 88 -10.63 20.84 -3.99
C LEU A 88 -11.47 21.41 -2.84
N LYS A 89 -11.29 20.89 -1.62
CA LYS A 89 -11.89 21.47 -0.40
C LYS A 89 -11.46 22.94 -0.20
N ASP A 90 -10.18 23.22 -0.34
CA ASP A 90 -9.63 24.57 -0.13
C ASP A 90 -10.10 25.56 -1.19
N ARG A 91 -10.27 25.08 -2.43
CA ARG A 91 -10.82 25.89 -3.53
C ARG A 91 -12.31 26.20 -3.31
N GLN A 92 -13.11 25.19 -2.94
CA GLN A 92 -14.56 25.32 -2.72
C GLN A 92 -14.90 26.21 -1.52
N THR A 93 -14.10 26.16 -0.46
CA THR A 93 -14.32 26.95 0.77
C THR A 93 -13.75 28.37 0.70
N GLY A 94 -13.06 28.73 -0.39
CA GLY A 94 -12.35 30.00 -0.51
C GLY A 94 -11.09 30.08 0.36
N TYR A 95 -10.71 29.03 1.10
CA TYR A 95 -9.48 29.02 1.90
C TYR A 95 -8.22 29.21 1.03
N PHE A 96 -8.26 28.70 -0.21
CA PHE A 96 -7.14 28.83 -1.14
C PHE A 96 -6.82 30.30 -1.49
N THR A 97 -7.81 31.19 -1.59
CA THR A 97 -7.56 32.61 -1.91
C THR A 97 -6.83 33.31 -0.76
N ALA A 98 -7.11 32.92 0.49
CA ALA A 98 -6.38 33.41 1.67
C ALA A 98 -4.94 32.89 1.75
N ILE A 99 -4.64 31.73 1.14
CA ILE A 99 -3.26 31.24 1.00
C ILE A 99 -2.53 32.04 -0.10
N LEU A 100 -3.21 32.30 -1.22
CA LEU A 100 -2.70 33.06 -2.36
C LEU A 100 -2.32 34.48 -1.93
N SER A 101 -3.19 35.16 -1.20
CA SER A 101 -2.95 36.54 -0.70
C SER A 101 -1.74 36.65 0.24
N LYS A 102 -1.37 35.55 0.91
CA LYS A 102 -0.21 35.49 1.81
C LYS A 102 1.10 35.12 1.10
N GLY A 103 1.08 34.87 -0.22
CA GLY A 103 2.28 34.50 -0.99
C GLY A 103 2.91 33.15 -0.60
N LYS A 104 2.14 32.23 0.02
CA LYS A 104 2.65 30.96 0.56
C LYS A 104 2.33 29.74 -0.32
N THR A 105 2.05 29.96 -1.60
CA THR A 105 1.60 28.92 -2.56
C THR A 105 2.61 27.79 -2.74
N GLY A 106 3.89 28.09 -2.97
CA GLY A 106 4.92 27.06 -3.13
C GLY A 106 5.07 26.13 -1.91
N ARG A 107 5.08 26.72 -0.71
CA ARG A 107 5.13 25.96 0.57
C ARG A 107 3.85 25.16 0.83
N TYR A 108 2.71 25.62 0.32
CA TYR A 108 1.45 24.89 0.41
C TYR A 108 1.48 23.64 -0.47
N PHE A 109 1.82 23.77 -1.76
CA PHE A 109 1.84 22.63 -2.68
C PHE A 109 2.93 21.61 -2.34
N ALA A 110 4.13 22.05 -1.96
CA ALA A 110 5.17 21.14 -1.49
C ALA A 110 4.72 20.35 -0.24
N GLY A 111 4.08 21.02 0.72
CA GLY A 111 3.51 20.36 1.89
C GLY A 111 2.36 19.41 1.52
N LEU A 112 1.49 19.83 0.61
CA LEU A 112 0.34 19.05 0.17
C LEU A 112 0.78 17.72 -0.46
N TYR A 113 1.78 17.74 -1.34
CA TYR A 113 2.35 16.54 -1.93
C TYR A 113 3.02 15.64 -0.88
N PHE A 114 3.86 16.20 -0.02
CA PHE A 114 4.58 15.46 1.01
C PHE A 114 3.65 14.78 2.02
N TYR A 115 2.70 15.52 2.60
CA TYR A 115 1.76 14.95 3.59
C TYR A 115 0.78 13.96 2.96
N ASN A 116 0.41 14.14 1.68
CA ASN A 116 -0.39 13.16 0.94
C ASN A 116 0.36 11.83 0.77
N PHE A 117 1.62 11.89 0.33
CA PHE A 117 2.47 10.70 0.18
C PHE A 117 2.68 10.00 1.53
N LEU A 118 3.03 10.76 2.57
CA LEU A 118 3.29 10.22 3.91
C LEU A 118 2.03 9.59 4.53
N ALA A 119 0.86 10.22 4.37
CA ALA A 119 -0.41 9.67 4.84
C ALA A 119 -0.70 8.30 4.21
N ALA A 120 -0.55 8.20 2.90
CA ALA A 120 -0.78 6.98 2.14
C ALA A 120 0.20 5.87 2.52
N ALA A 121 1.48 6.19 2.68
CA ALA A 121 2.49 5.27 3.16
C ALA A 121 2.09 4.68 4.53
N LEU A 122 1.70 5.53 5.49
CA LEU A 122 1.28 5.10 6.83
C LEU A 122 0.01 4.25 6.83
N ILE A 123 -1.00 4.59 6.03
CA ILE A 123 -2.25 3.83 5.91
C ILE A 123 -2.02 2.40 5.46
N SER A 124 -1.03 2.21 4.59
CA SER A 124 -0.69 0.90 4.07
C SER A 124 0.25 0.12 5.01
N ALA A 125 1.23 0.79 5.62
CA ALA A 125 2.23 0.16 6.47
C ALA A 125 1.69 -0.23 7.84
N ILE A 126 0.86 0.61 8.48
CA ILE A 126 0.37 0.36 9.84
C ILE A 126 -0.43 -0.95 9.94
N PRO A 127 -1.43 -1.23 9.06
CA PRO A 127 -2.14 -2.51 9.10
C PRO A 127 -1.24 -3.73 8.94
N LEU A 128 -0.22 -3.64 8.08
CA LEU A 128 0.75 -4.71 7.86
C LEU A 128 1.64 -4.93 9.09
N LEU A 129 2.14 -3.85 9.71
CA LEU A 129 2.94 -3.93 10.94
C LEU A 129 2.13 -4.47 12.12
N VAL A 130 0.88 -4.05 12.27
CA VAL A 130 -0.01 -4.56 13.32
C VAL A 130 -0.29 -6.05 13.11
N ASN A 131 -0.54 -6.47 11.87
CA ASN A 131 -0.72 -7.89 11.56
C ASN A 131 0.54 -8.70 11.93
N LEU A 132 1.70 -8.21 11.49
CA LEU A 132 2.98 -8.86 11.72
C LEU A 132 3.25 -9.02 13.21
N TYR A 133 3.04 -7.95 13.99
CA TYR A 133 3.16 -7.98 15.45
C TYR A 133 2.31 -9.09 16.08
N PHE A 134 1.02 -9.17 15.75
CA PHE A 134 0.15 -10.23 16.27
C PHE A 134 0.54 -11.62 15.76
N SER A 135 1.04 -11.73 14.52
CA SER A 135 1.54 -13.00 13.97
C SER A 135 2.71 -13.53 14.81
N PHE A 136 3.65 -12.68 15.20
CA PHE A 136 4.76 -13.03 16.09
C PHE A 136 4.34 -13.33 17.53
N MET A 137 3.25 -12.74 18.03
CA MET A 137 2.72 -13.07 19.36
C MET A 137 2.06 -14.45 19.41
N ILE A 138 1.60 -14.95 18.26
CA ILE A 138 0.77 -16.15 18.19
C ILE A 138 1.54 -17.36 17.64
N LEU A 139 2.29 -17.18 16.56
CA LEU A 139 2.99 -18.25 15.86
C LEU A 139 4.45 -18.36 16.32
N PRO A 140 5.04 -19.56 16.30
CA PRO A 140 6.44 -19.76 16.65
C PRO A 140 7.37 -19.07 15.65
N ASP A 141 8.37 -18.35 16.17
CA ASP A 141 9.41 -17.73 15.36
C ASP A 141 10.43 -18.79 14.92
N VAL A 142 10.14 -19.45 13.80
CA VAL A 142 11.03 -20.39 13.14
C VAL A 142 11.36 -19.86 11.77
N LYS A 143 12.67 -19.83 11.47
CA LYS A 143 13.16 -19.39 10.17
C LYS A 143 12.64 -20.32 9.06
N PRO A 144 12.15 -19.78 7.93
CA PRO A 144 11.73 -20.59 6.80
C PRO A 144 12.89 -21.44 6.28
N ASP A 145 12.61 -22.72 6.04
CA ASP A 145 13.53 -23.67 5.45
C ASP A 145 12.81 -24.43 4.33
N PRO A 146 13.33 -24.45 3.09
CA PRO A 146 12.64 -25.03 1.94
C PRO A 146 12.47 -26.56 2.04
N ILE A 147 13.21 -27.22 2.92
CA ILE A 147 13.18 -28.68 3.10
C ILE A 147 12.36 -29.03 4.35
N VAL A 148 12.55 -28.29 5.45
CA VAL A 148 11.98 -28.62 6.77
C VAL A 148 10.62 -27.96 7.00
N ASN A 149 10.35 -26.79 6.43
CA ASN A 149 9.13 -26.01 6.61
C ASN A 149 8.59 -25.57 5.24
N ASN A 150 8.07 -26.54 4.48
CA ASN A 150 7.69 -26.38 3.08
C ASN A 150 6.26 -25.82 2.89
N ARG A 151 5.66 -25.22 3.93
CA ARG A 151 4.30 -24.67 3.84
C ARG A 151 4.19 -23.59 2.77
N LEU A 152 5.21 -22.74 2.69
CA LEU A 152 5.34 -21.68 1.69
C LEU A 152 6.68 -21.84 0.96
N TYR A 153 6.66 -22.57 -0.15
CA TYR A 153 7.78 -22.61 -1.07
C TYR A 153 7.78 -21.34 -1.94
N LEU A 154 8.79 -20.47 -1.76
CA LEU A 154 8.99 -19.31 -2.62
C LEU A 154 9.99 -19.68 -3.72
N SER A 155 9.49 -19.77 -4.96
CA SER A 155 10.35 -19.84 -6.12
C SER A 155 11.03 -18.47 -6.36
N PRO A 156 12.21 -18.44 -7.02
CA PRO A 156 12.87 -17.18 -7.37
C PRO A 156 12.00 -16.23 -8.20
N ASP A 157 11.04 -16.77 -8.96
CA ASP A 157 10.16 -16.00 -9.83
C ASP A 157 8.89 -15.52 -9.10
N ALA A 158 8.48 -16.13 -7.99
CA ALA A 158 7.25 -15.79 -7.27
C ALA A 158 7.44 -14.71 -6.18
N THR A 159 8.69 -14.31 -5.90
CA THR A 159 8.98 -13.30 -4.87
C THR A 159 10.23 -12.50 -5.21
N PHE A 160 10.30 -11.26 -4.76
CA PHE A 160 11.52 -10.47 -4.87
C PHE A 160 12.57 -10.95 -3.88
N PHE A 161 13.81 -11.08 -4.34
CA PHE A 161 14.96 -11.42 -3.50
C PHE A 161 14.73 -12.67 -2.64
N GLN A 162 14.31 -13.78 -3.26
CA GLN A 162 14.09 -15.07 -2.58
C GLN A 162 15.22 -15.51 -1.62
N PRO A 163 16.52 -15.34 -1.94
CA PRO A 163 17.59 -15.64 -0.98
C PRO A 163 17.50 -14.86 0.34
N LEU A 164 16.95 -13.65 0.30
CA LEU A 164 16.73 -12.81 1.48
C LEU A 164 15.65 -13.39 2.39
N TYR A 165 14.59 -13.98 1.83
CA TYR A 165 13.55 -14.68 2.61
C TYR A 165 14.14 -15.84 3.42
N TYR A 166 14.93 -16.70 2.77
CA TYR A 166 15.54 -17.86 3.43
C TYR A 166 16.78 -17.52 4.27
N SER A 167 17.34 -16.30 4.17
CA SER A 167 18.50 -15.88 4.97
C SER A 167 18.11 -15.00 6.17
N TYR A 168 17.28 -13.99 5.90
CA TYR A 168 16.84 -12.95 6.84
C TYR A 168 15.35 -12.63 6.61
N PRO A 169 14.42 -13.53 7.02
CA PRO A 169 13.01 -13.45 6.63
C PRO A 169 12.30 -12.18 7.14
N LEU A 170 12.66 -11.67 8.33
CA LEU A 170 12.13 -10.41 8.85
C LEU A 170 12.50 -9.21 7.96
N LEU A 171 13.74 -9.19 7.45
CA LEU A 171 14.22 -8.11 6.57
C LEU A 171 13.49 -8.16 5.22
N HIS A 172 13.18 -9.36 4.74
CA HIS A 172 12.36 -9.56 3.54
C HIS A 172 10.93 -9.02 3.71
N ILE A 173 10.31 -9.27 4.86
CA ILE A 173 8.99 -8.70 5.20
C ILE A 173 9.04 -7.17 5.24
N PHE A 174 10.05 -6.58 5.91
CA PHE A 174 10.18 -5.13 5.95
C PHE A 174 10.40 -4.51 4.58
N PHE A 175 11.12 -5.20 3.69
CA PHE A 175 11.24 -4.79 2.30
C PHE A 175 9.86 -4.72 1.63
N TYR A 176 9.01 -5.74 1.79
CA TYR A 176 7.65 -5.72 1.23
C TYR A 176 6.77 -4.63 1.86
N ILE A 177 6.84 -4.40 3.18
CA ILE A 177 6.11 -3.30 3.83
C ILE A 177 6.53 -1.94 3.26
N LEU A 178 7.84 -1.74 3.07
CA LEU A 178 8.37 -0.52 2.45
C LEU A 178 7.91 -0.38 1.00
N LEU A 179 7.95 -1.47 0.22
CA LEU A 179 7.50 -1.48 -1.17
C LEU A 179 6.03 -1.05 -1.28
N VAL A 180 5.16 -1.63 -0.45
CA VAL A 180 3.74 -1.29 -0.38
C VAL A 180 3.54 0.18 0.01
N ALA A 181 4.30 0.67 1.00
CA ALA A 181 4.24 2.06 1.44
C ALA A 181 4.63 3.05 0.32
N LEU A 182 5.67 2.73 -0.46
CA LEU A 182 6.08 3.54 -1.61
C LEU A 182 5.01 3.57 -2.69
N PHE A 183 4.47 2.41 -3.10
CA PHE A 183 3.42 2.34 -4.11
C PHE A 183 2.12 3.01 -3.67
N SER A 184 1.73 2.87 -2.39
CA SER A 184 0.61 3.60 -1.81
C SER A 184 0.80 5.12 -1.93
N GLY A 185 1.99 5.62 -1.61
CA GLY A 185 2.36 7.02 -1.81
C GLY A 185 2.25 7.47 -3.27
N MET A 186 2.70 6.64 -4.23
CA MET A 186 2.54 6.91 -5.66
C MET A 186 1.07 6.98 -6.07
N PHE A 187 0.22 6.05 -5.63
CA PHE A 187 -1.21 6.05 -5.94
C PHE A 187 -1.89 7.30 -5.40
N ALA A 188 -1.60 7.69 -4.16
CA ALA A 188 -2.14 8.92 -3.60
C ALA A 188 -1.67 10.16 -4.39
N SER A 189 -0.41 10.20 -4.84
CA SER A 189 0.11 11.31 -5.66
C SER A 189 -0.58 11.41 -7.01
N LEU A 190 -0.90 10.27 -7.65
CA LEU A 190 -1.69 10.25 -8.89
C LEU A 190 -3.09 10.85 -8.68
N SER A 191 -3.81 10.43 -7.65
CA SER A 191 -5.13 10.98 -7.31
C SER A 191 -5.08 12.47 -6.96
N LEU A 192 -4.10 12.89 -6.15
CA LEU A 192 -3.91 14.30 -5.82
C LEU A 192 -3.63 15.14 -7.07
N SER A 193 -2.84 14.62 -8.01
CA SER A 193 -2.57 15.31 -9.28
C SER A 193 -3.83 15.44 -10.12
N LEU A 194 -4.66 14.39 -10.18
CA LEU A 194 -5.93 14.42 -10.89
C LEU A 194 -6.90 15.47 -10.31
N SER A 195 -6.82 15.75 -9.00
CA SER A 195 -7.67 16.73 -8.31
C SER A 195 -7.59 18.15 -8.88
N PHE A 196 -6.52 18.50 -9.62
CA PHE A 196 -6.41 19.80 -10.29
C PHE A 196 -7.24 19.90 -11.59
N TYR A 197 -7.50 18.76 -12.23
CA TYR A 197 -8.13 18.69 -13.55
C TYR A 197 -9.64 18.39 -13.47
N VAL A 198 -10.10 17.83 -12.35
CA VAL A 198 -11.51 17.50 -12.14
C VAL A 198 -12.13 18.40 -11.08
N ASN A 199 -13.39 18.79 -11.27
CA ASN A 199 -14.13 19.55 -10.27
C ASN A 199 -14.84 18.62 -9.25
N ASN A 200 -15.01 17.34 -9.58
CA ASN A 200 -15.70 16.38 -8.74
C ASN A 200 -14.72 15.71 -7.77
N ARG A 201 -14.98 15.85 -6.46
CA ARG A 201 -14.18 15.28 -5.39
C ARG A 201 -14.17 13.76 -5.39
N PHE A 202 -15.28 13.13 -5.78
CA PHE A 202 -15.33 11.67 -5.88
C PHE A 202 -14.35 11.15 -6.94
N LEU A 203 -14.31 11.77 -8.13
CA LEU A 203 -13.37 11.42 -9.20
C LEU A 203 -11.91 11.66 -8.80
N ALA A 204 -11.63 12.74 -8.06
CA ALA A 204 -10.28 13.00 -7.56
C ALA A 204 -9.81 11.90 -6.59
N LEU A 205 -10.70 11.41 -5.72
CA LEU A 205 -10.38 10.34 -4.77
C LEU A 205 -10.23 8.99 -5.48
N THR A 206 -11.14 8.63 -6.38
CA THR A 206 -11.12 7.33 -7.07
C THR A 206 -10.17 7.27 -8.27
N GLY A 207 -9.53 8.39 -8.63
CA GLY A 207 -8.69 8.51 -9.83
C GLY A 207 -7.60 7.45 -9.95
N SER A 208 -6.76 7.30 -8.91
CA SER A 208 -5.71 6.29 -8.86
C SER A 208 -6.26 4.87 -9.03
N PHE A 209 -7.37 4.56 -8.38
CA PHE A 209 -8.01 3.26 -8.45
C PHE A 209 -8.51 2.95 -9.85
N LEU A 210 -9.17 3.91 -10.52
CA LEU A 210 -9.62 3.74 -11.89
C LEU A 210 -8.45 3.55 -12.86
N ILE A 211 -7.39 4.35 -12.71
CA ILE A 211 -6.18 4.23 -13.55
C ILE A 211 -5.53 2.85 -13.37
N VAL A 212 -5.33 2.41 -12.12
CA VAL A 212 -4.73 1.11 -11.81
C VAL A 212 -5.62 -0.04 -12.29
N MET A 213 -6.94 0.06 -12.16
CA MET A 213 -7.86 -0.97 -12.64
C MET A 213 -7.83 -1.10 -14.17
N VAL A 214 -7.88 0.01 -14.91
CA VAL A 214 -7.76 -0.02 -16.38
C VAL A 214 -6.41 -0.59 -16.80
N LEU A 215 -5.32 -0.16 -16.16
CA LEU A 215 -3.98 -0.68 -16.44
C LEU A 215 -3.90 -2.18 -16.15
N THR A 216 -4.50 -2.64 -15.06
CA THR A 216 -4.56 -4.06 -14.69
C THR A 216 -5.28 -4.87 -15.77
N LEU A 217 -6.45 -4.43 -16.22
CA LEU A 217 -7.19 -5.11 -17.29
C LEU A 217 -6.40 -5.19 -18.60
N VAL A 218 -5.72 -4.11 -18.98
CA VAL A 218 -4.89 -4.08 -20.19
C VAL A 218 -3.72 -5.05 -20.06
N LEU A 219 -2.97 -5.01 -18.95
CA LEU A 219 -1.82 -5.89 -18.72
C LEU A 219 -2.22 -7.36 -18.72
N GLN A 220 -3.32 -7.70 -18.05
CA GLN A 220 -3.86 -9.06 -18.03
C GLN A 220 -4.32 -9.51 -19.42
N GLY A 221 -4.94 -8.61 -20.21
CA GLY A 221 -5.29 -8.90 -21.61
C GLY A 221 -4.10 -9.26 -22.50
N PHE A 222 -2.90 -8.77 -22.17
CA PHE A 222 -1.64 -9.12 -22.83
C PHE A 222 -0.87 -10.28 -22.15
N GLY A 223 -1.47 -10.94 -21.15
CA GLY A 223 -0.83 -12.02 -20.40
C GLY A 223 0.31 -11.56 -19.48
N LYS A 224 0.36 -10.28 -19.10
CA LYS A 224 1.40 -9.69 -18.24
C LYS A 224 0.93 -9.56 -16.79
N TYR A 225 0.52 -10.67 -16.19
CA TYR A 225 -0.04 -10.72 -14.84
C TYR A 225 0.95 -10.28 -13.74
N GLY A 226 2.23 -10.70 -13.83
CA GLY A 226 3.27 -10.29 -12.88
C GLY A 226 3.67 -8.81 -12.93
N TRP A 227 3.09 -8.02 -13.84
CA TRP A 227 3.30 -6.56 -13.93
C TRP A 227 2.19 -5.79 -13.22
N VAL A 228 1.17 -6.49 -12.70
CA VAL A 228 0.05 -5.89 -12.00
C VAL A 228 0.46 -5.56 -10.57
N PRO A 229 0.29 -4.30 -10.10
CA PRO A 229 0.68 -3.91 -8.74
C PRO A 229 0.06 -4.76 -7.64
N SER A 230 -1.20 -5.16 -7.76
CA SER A 230 -1.83 -5.99 -6.73
C SER A 230 -1.20 -7.38 -6.59
N ASP A 231 -0.47 -7.88 -7.59
CA ASP A 231 0.20 -9.19 -7.57
C ASP A 231 1.62 -9.06 -7.00
N PHE A 232 2.47 -8.22 -7.61
CA PHE A 232 3.88 -8.12 -7.19
C PHE A 232 4.10 -7.41 -5.85
N LEU A 233 3.10 -6.70 -5.32
CA LEU A 233 3.17 -6.08 -3.98
C LEU A 233 3.00 -7.11 -2.85
N ARG A 234 2.55 -8.33 -3.16
CA ARG A 234 2.45 -9.45 -2.22
C ARG A 234 3.78 -10.19 -2.13
N GLN A 235 4.08 -10.76 -0.97
CA GLN A 235 5.28 -11.57 -0.81
C GLN A 235 5.26 -12.81 -1.73
N PHE A 236 4.08 -13.43 -1.87
CA PHE A 236 3.84 -14.53 -2.79
C PHE A 236 3.01 -14.01 -3.96
N ALA A 237 3.65 -13.85 -5.11
CA ALA A 237 2.99 -13.49 -6.35
C ALA A 237 2.42 -14.73 -7.05
N THR A 238 1.35 -14.55 -7.82
CA THR A 238 0.70 -15.63 -8.57
C THR A 238 1.48 -15.97 -9.84
N ASP A 239 2.15 -14.96 -10.42
CA ASP A 239 2.92 -15.05 -11.65
C ASP A 239 4.37 -14.61 -11.44
N SER A 240 5.20 -14.80 -12.48
CA SER A 240 6.62 -14.42 -12.46
C SER A 240 6.78 -12.90 -12.30
N VAL A 241 7.39 -12.46 -11.20
CA VAL A 241 7.63 -11.05 -10.89
C VAL A 241 9.09 -10.65 -11.11
N SER A 242 9.29 -9.41 -11.55
CA SER A 242 10.63 -8.87 -11.81
C SER A 242 10.80 -7.52 -11.11
N PHE A 243 11.79 -7.42 -10.23
CA PHE A 243 12.06 -6.20 -9.47
C PHE A 243 12.36 -4.98 -10.37
N PRO A 244 13.18 -5.10 -11.45
CA PRO A 244 13.35 -4.01 -12.41
C PRO A 244 12.05 -3.49 -13.01
N VAL A 245 11.09 -4.38 -13.29
CA VAL A 245 9.78 -3.98 -13.84
C VAL A 245 8.97 -3.22 -12.79
N ALA A 246 8.91 -3.73 -11.55
CA ALA A 246 8.23 -3.03 -10.46
C ALA A 246 8.85 -1.64 -10.20
N ALA A 247 10.17 -1.54 -10.21
CA ALA A 247 10.88 -0.26 -10.09
C ALA A 247 10.56 0.69 -11.25
N ALA A 248 10.52 0.20 -12.49
CA ALA A 248 10.14 1.00 -13.66
C ALA A 248 8.70 1.52 -13.57
N ILE A 249 7.75 0.68 -13.14
CA ILE A 249 6.35 1.08 -12.92
C ILE A 249 6.28 2.17 -11.84
N PHE A 250 7.00 1.99 -10.73
CA PHE A 250 7.04 2.98 -9.66
C PHE A 250 7.61 4.33 -10.15
N LEU A 251 8.76 4.31 -10.82
CA LEU A 251 9.42 5.52 -11.30
C LEU A 251 8.58 6.25 -12.35
N THR A 252 8.01 5.51 -13.31
CA THR A 252 7.16 6.10 -14.35
C THR A 252 5.86 6.68 -13.76
N GLY A 253 5.21 6.00 -12.82
CA GLY A 253 4.03 6.52 -12.13
C GLY A 253 4.34 7.75 -11.25
N MET A 254 5.48 7.76 -10.56
CA MET A 254 5.95 8.92 -9.80
C MET A 254 6.28 10.11 -10.70
N LEU A 255 6.95 9.88 -11.84
CA LEU A 255 7.24 10.94 -12.81
C LEU A 255 5.96 11.48 -13.45
N ALA A 256 5.03 10.62 -13.83
CA ALA A 256 3.75 11.01 -14.41
C ALA A 256 2.91 11.83 -13.41
N SER A 257 2.82 11.39 -12.16
CA SER A 257 2.12 12.14 -11.11
C SER A 257 2.81 13.48 -10.83
N ALA A 258 4.13 13.53 -10.66
CA ALA A 258 4.85 14.78 -10.42
C ALA A 258 4.71 15.77 -11.60
N ALA A 259 4.78 15.30 -12.84
CA ALA A 259 4.59 16.13 -14.02
C ALA A 259 3.16 16.69 -14.11
N ALA A 260 2.15 15.85 -13.91
CA ALA A 260 0.74 16.27 -13.86
C ALA A 260 0.48 17.25 -12.71
N TYR A 261 1.06 16.99 -11.54
CA TYR A 261 0.98 17.88 -10.38
C TYR A 261 1.55 19.26 -10.68
N LEU A 262 2.79 19.32 -11.18
CA LEU A 262 3.48 20.58 -11.47
C LEU A 262 2.80 21.37 -12.58
N TYR A 263 2.34 20.69 -13.64
CA TYR A 263 1.58 21.32 -14.71
C TYR A 263 0.24 21.87 -14.19
N GLY A 264 -0.51 21.06 -13.42
CA GLY A 264 -1.76 21.46 -12.81
C GLY A 264 -1.60 22.71 -11.95
N VAL A 265 -0.61 22.72 -11.06
CA VAL A 265 -0.30 23.88 -10.20
C VAL A 265 0.05 25.12 -11.02
N LYS A 266 0.95 25.01 -12.01
CA LYS A 266 1.43 26.18 -12.77
C LYS A 266 0.37 26.77 -13.70
N LYS A 267 -0.46 25.95 -14.34
CA LYS A 267 -1.34 26.39 -15.43
C LYS A 267 -2.81 26.55 -15.03
N LEU A 268 -3.28 25.78 -14.04
CA LEU A 268 -4.69 25.76 -13.65
C LEU A 268 -4.96 26.47 -12.33
N VAL A 269 -3.93 26.76 -11.54
CA VAL A 269 -4.10 27.24 -10.17
C VAL A 269 -3.42 28.57 -9.89
N ILE A 270 -2.21 28.77 -10.40
CA ILE A 270 -1.51 30.05 -10.30
C ILE A 270 -1.89 30.87 -11.54
N PRO A 271 -2.56 32.03 -11.37
CA PRO A 271 -2.89 32.92 -12.48
C PRO A 271 -1.66 33.63 -13.05
#